data_AF-W2QBB2-F1
#
_entry.id   AF-W2QBB2-F1
#
_cell.length_a   1.000
_cell.length_b   1.000
_cell.length_c   1.000
_cell.angle_alpha   90.00
_cell.angle_beta   90.00
_cell.angle_gamma   90.00
#
_symmetry.space_group_name_H-M   'P 1'
#
loop_
_entity.id
_entity.type
_entity.pdbx_description
1 polymer ?
#
loop_
_entity_poly.entity_id
_entity_poly.type
_entity_poly.pdbx_seq_one_letter_code
_entity_poly.pdbx_strand_id
1 'polypeptide(L)'
;MRLDLIVLVLATCFLAPVESTSKATKQAYSAVIDAHAIRPARSLLAEADVVKADEERAGVGNAVEALAAGTSKLIDVAKLEKYLNKKKTAVYVLNKLQFGDDVAGALKNTNLEALNTYIAMLNNKNSDEVITLIGTLSARYGDDAVAKALVTAERNAEKAPELAALAKQLRSQQVFAWLDNGKSVDDVFNLLKLRGNDYEALTSRKLDVLEDYITKFNRENPDHKTNLVKTLTKGFGGETNLVGVLQRAKGDIRTRTKAFQLEEGLIRQWVREKLEPARVMALLNLDNDVNGVLNSSNLKIFQKYLQEFNTDNLNSPVTLLTALTSKYDEGDVAKAIISALRHENTPLEKLAVRLQNELLDGWMKRDMSVDDVFKLLKFNNDVSVVVSRNLETLKEYIRLYNRVKSQDETLAGVLARGFGGESNLAQILVGARSFPQLNAQAKKLQRAQFKEWNERMNVSPRRVLPKIFDVTETSATELQKRVVRDFKTYVKDQNAAANRIVEPRRLRT
;
A
#
# COMPACT_ATOMS: atom_id res chain seq x y z
N MET A 1 63.73 -12.09 -15.40
CA MET A 1 63.94 -13.45 -15.94
C MET A 1 62.79 -14.32 -15.46
N ARG A 2 61.90 -14.67 -16.41
CA ARG A 2 60.81 -15.66 -16.40
C ARG A 2 59.63 -15.51 -15.40
N LEU A 3 58.36 -15.66 -15.78
CA LEU A 3 57.65 -15.84 -17.08
C LEU A 3 56.14 -15.60 -16.80
N ASP A 4 55.46 -14.86 -17.70
CA ASP A 4 54.15 -15.08 -18.35
C ASP A 4 52.87 -15.41 -17.51
N LEU A 5 51.61 -15.07 -17.84
CA LEU A 5 50.83 -14.80 -19.07
C LEU A 5 49.42 -14.34 -18.55
N ILE A 6 48.58 -13.45 -19.12
CA ILE A 6 47.56 -13.59 -20.22
C ILE A 6 46.77 -12.26 -20.26
N VAL A 7 46.96 -11.39 -21.27
CA VAL A 7 46.19 -11.18 -22.53
C VAL A 7 44.91 -10.32 -22.41
N LEU A 8 45.01 -9.19 -23.11
CA LEU A 8 44.02 -8.17 -23.46
C LEU A 8 43.46 -8.52 -24.85
N VAL A 9 42.14 -8.51 -25.05
CA VAL A 9 41.53 -8.49 -26.39
C VAL A 9 40.49 -7.37 -26.45
N LEU A 10 40.88 -6.30 -27.14
CA LEU A 10 40.02 -5.28 -27.73
C LEU A 10 39.60 -5.77 -29.11
N ALA A 11 38.30 -5.71 -29.41
CA ALA A 11 37.79 -5.79 -30.78
C ALA A 11 36.78 -4.64 -30.98
N THR A 12 37.25 -3.61 -31.68
CA THR A 12 36.48 -2.51 -32.24
C THR A 12 36.01 -2.90 -33.64
N CYS A 13 34.73 -2.68 -33.95
CA CYS A 13 34.24 -2.59 -35.32
C CYS A 13 33.51 -1.27 -35.50
N PHE A 14 34.14 -0.36 -36.25
CA PHE A 14 33.55 0.80 -36.90
C PHE A 14 32.89 0.34 -38.21
N LEU A 15 31.67 0.80 -38.49
CA LEU A 15 31.18 1.04 -39.85
C LEU A 15 30.32 2.32 -39.85
N ALA A 16 30.50 3.07 -40.92
CA ALA A 16 30.33 4.52 -41.10
C ALA A 16 28.88 5.06 -41.11
N PRO A 17 28.70 6.39 -40.99
CA PRO A 17 27.41 7.07 -41.04
C PRO A 17 27.06 7.54 -42.46
N VAL A 18 25.76 7.55 -42.80
CA VAL A 18 25.22 8.36 -43.89
C VAL A 18 24.05 9.18 -43.32
N GLU A 19 24.21 10.49 -43.40
CA GLU A 19 23.21 11.50 -43.07
C GLU A 19 22.05 11.46 -44.08
N SER A 20 20.81 11.63 -43.59
CA SER A 20 19.91 12.57 -44.25
C SER A 20 18.88 13.11 -43.26
N THR A 21 18.84 14.43 -43.23
CA THR A 21 18.06 15.37 -42.43
C THR A 21 16.55 15.13 -42.43
N SER A 22 15.87 15.38 -41.31
CA SER A 22 14.86 16.45 -41.29
C SER A 22 14.48 16.92 -39.88
N LYS A 23 14.26 18.24 -39.83
CA LYS A 23 14.04 19.17 -38.72
C LYS A 23 13.00 18.75 -37.68
N ALA A 24 13.35 19.00 -36.41
CA ALA A 24 12.42 19.14 -35.31
C ALA A 24 11.53 20.39 -35.48
N THR A 25 10.22 20.24 -35.28
CA THR A 25 9.34 21.34 -34.88
C THR A 25 8.30 20.83 -33.88
N LYS A 26 8.18 21.51 -32.75
CA LYS A 26 7.17 21.30 -31.70
C LYS A 26 5.76 21.51 -32.25
N GLN A 27 4.78 20.65 -31.92
CA GLN A 27 3.45 21.07 -31.40
C GLN A 27 2.49 19.90 -31.12
N ALA A 28 1.83 20.01 -29.96
CA ALA A 28 0.47 19.61 -29.61
C ALA A 28 -0.01 18.18 -29.92
N TYR A 29 -0.19 17.39 -28.86
CA TYR A 29 -1.04 16.21 -28.86
C TYR A 29 -2.51 16.61 -29.08
N SER A 30 -3.08 16.21 -30.22
CA SER A 30 -4.53 16.02 -30.38
C SER A 30 -4.79 14.58 -30.80
N ALA A 31 -5.43 13.81 -29.92
CA ALA A 31 -5.86 12.45 -30.21
C ALA A 31 -7.02 12.50 -31.23
N VAL A 32 -6.78 11.98 -32.43
CA VAL A 32 -7.83 11.61 -33.39
C VAL A 32 -8.00 10.10 -33.28
N ILE A 33 -9.22 9.68 -32.96
CA ILE A 33 -9.67 8.30 -32.98
C ILE A 33 -9.80 7.91 -34.45
N ASP A 34 -8.92 7.02 -34.92
CA ASP A 34 -9.13 6.29 -36.17
C ASP A 34 -9.54 4.85 -35.84
N ALA A 35 -10.77 4.53 -36.23
CA ALA A 35 -11.28 3.18 -36.28
C ALA A 35 -10.71 2.49 -37.51
N HIS A 36 -9.96 1.39 -37.35
CA HIS A 36 -9.81 0.36 -38.38
C HIS A 36 -9.67 -1.03 -37.75
N ALA A 37 -10.72 -1.81 -38.00
CA ALA A 37 -10.87 -3.25 -38.15
C ALA A 37 -9.70 -4.19 -37.80
N ILE A 38 -10.00 -5.17 -36.94
CA ILE A 38 -9.35 -6.49 -36.94
C ILE A 38 -10.46 -7.56 -37.08
N ARG A 39 -10.35 -8.37 -38.13
CA ARG A 39 -11.25 -9.49 -38.48
C ARG A 39 -11.02 -10.69 -37.56
N PRO A 40 -12.03 -11.50 -37.20
CA PRO A 40 -11.80 -12.84 -36.67
C PRO A 40 -11.74 -13.85 -37.82
N ALA A 41 -10.64 -14.62 -37.88
CA ALA A 41 -10.55 -15.82 -38.69
C ALA A 41 -11.40 -16.93 -38.04
N ARG A 42 -12.40 -17.43 -38.78
CA ARG A 42 -13.10 -18.68 -38.44
C ARG A 42 -12.12 -19.85 -38.60
N SER A 43 -11.75 -20.48 -37.49
CA SER A 43 -11.18 -21.84 -37.50
C SER A 43 -12.33 -22.82 -37.24
N LEU A 44 -12.70 -23.58 -38.26
CA LEU A 44 -13.52 -24.78 -38.14
C LEU A 44 -12.70 -25.86 -37.41
N LEU A 45 -13.30 -26.48 -36.37
CA LEU A 45 -13.22 -27.90 -35.99
C LEU A 45 -13.45 -28.06 -34.47
N ALA A 46 -14.67 -28.48 -34.09
CA ALA A 46 -14.98 -29.50 -33.08
C ALA A 46 -16.49 -29.52 -32.83
N GLU A 47 -17.17 -30.52 -33.38
CA GLU A 47 -18.52 -30.91 -32.96
C GLU A 47 -18.46 -31.49 -31.54
N ALA A 48 -19.00 -30.76 -30.57
CA ALA A 48 -19.52 -31.30 -29.32
C ALA A 48 -20.48 -30.26 -28.69
N ASP A 49 -21.77 -30.61 -28.65
CA ASP A 49 -22.83 -30.03 -27.80
C ASP A 49 -23.01 -28.50 -27.80
N VAL A 50 -23.36 -27.96 -28.97
CA VAL A 50 -24.03 -26.65 -29.09
C VAL A 50 -25.54 -26.86 -28.94
N VAL A 51 -25.99 -27.18 -27.73
CA VAL A 51 -27.42 -27.14 -27.37
C VAL A 51 -27.54 -26.33 -26.08
N LYS A 52 -27.75 -25.01 -26.23
CA LYS A 52 -28.39 -24.05 -25.28
C LYS A 52 -28.01 -22.58 -25.46
N ALA A 53 -27.20 -22.19 -26.46
CA ALA A 53 -26.86 -20.78 -26.68
C ALA A 53 -27.88 -19.99 -27.52
N ASP A 54 -28.68 -20.67 -28.35
CA ASP A 54 -29.58 -19.99 -29.31
C ASP A 54 -30.91 -19.51 -28.70
N GLU A 55 -31.40 -20.11 -27.62
CA GLU A 55 -32.68 -19.70 -27.02
C GLU A 55 -32.61 -18.33 -26.33
N GLU A 56 -31.45 -17.90 -25.80
CA GLU A 56 -31.33 -16.59 -25.12
C GLU A 56 -31.22 -15.40 -26.08
N ARG A 57 -30.87 -15.62 -27.36
CA ARG A 57 -30.75 -14.53 -28.35
C ARG A 57 -32.08 -14.12 -28.99
N ALA A 58 -33.07 -15.03 -29.04
CA ALA A 58 -34.36 -14.77 -29.68
C ALA A 58 -35.39 -14.01 -28.79
N GLY A 59 -35.11 -13.84 -27.49
CA GLY A 59 -36.14 -13.49 -26.50
C GLY A 59 -36.49 -12.00 -26.29
N VAL A 60 -35.65 -11.06 -26.75
CA VAL A 60 -35.88 -9.62 -26.46
C VAL A 60 -37.08 -9.06 -27.21
N GLY A 61 -37.34 -9.48 -28.46
CA GLY A 61 -38.52 -9.05 -29.21
C GLY A 61 -39.81 -9.35 -28.44
N ASN A 62 -39.96 -10.60 -28.01
CA ASN A 62 -41.14 -11.03 -27.25
C ASN A 62 -41.33 -10.28 -25.93
N ALA A 63 -40.25 -9.94 -25.20
CA ALA A 63 -40.37 -9.17 -23.96
C ALA A 63 -40.72 -7.69 -24.20
N VAL A 64 -40.21 -7.10 -25.29
CA VAL A 64 -40.57 -5.75 -25.71
C VAL A 64 -42.04 -5.68 -26.14
N GLU A 65 -42.50 -6.66 -26.91
CA GLU A 65 -43.90 -6.79 -27.31
C GLU A 65 -44.82 -6.97 -26.09
N ALA A 66 -44.43 -7.81 -25.12
CA ALA A 66 -45.19 -8.00 -23.88
C ALA A 66 -45.31 -6.70 -23.07
N LEU A 67 -44.25 -5.88 -23.01
CA LEU A 67 -44.29 -4.55 -22.39
C LEU A 67 -45.18 -3.57 -23.17
N ALA A 68 -45.22 -3.68 -24.49
CA ALA A 68 -45.97 -2.80 -25.37
C ALA A 68 -47.45 -3.16 -25.48
N ALA A 69 -47.84 -4.40 -25.17
CA ALA A 69 -49.21 -4.92 -25.30
C ALA A 69 -50.28 -4.12 -24.55
N GLY A 70 -49.90 -3.30 -23.56
CA GLY A 70 -50.79 -2.37 -22.84
C GLY A 70 -50.81 -0.93 -23.37
N THR A 71 -50.08 -0.61 -24.45
CA THR A 71 -49.87 0.76 -24.95
C THR A 71 -50.37 0.91 -26.39
N SER A 72 -51.34 1.79 -26.63
CA SER A 72 -52.07 1.91 -27.90
C SER A 72 -51.36 2.73 -28.99
N LYS A 73 -50.02 2.84 -28.97
CA LYS A 73 -49.30 3.62 -29.99
C LYS A 73 -49.00 2.76 -31.21
N LEU A 74 -49.72 3.05 -32.30
CA LEU A 74 -49.41 2.50 -33.62
C LEU A 74 -47.97 2.87 -34.04
N ILE A 75 -47.20 1.86 -34.45
CA ILE A 75 -45.86 2.04 -35.01
C ILE A 75 -45.99 2.69 -36.39
N ASP A 76 -45.47 3.91 -36.56
CA ASP A 76 -45.40 4.59 -37.85
C ASP A 76 -44.26 4.01 -38.71
N VAL A 77 -44.52 2.87 -39.34
CA VAL A 77 -43.57 2.13 -40.18
C VAL A 77 -43.05 2.98 -41.34
N ALA A 78 -43.90 3.80 -41.97
CA ALA A 78 -43.50 4.67 -43.08
C ALA A 78 -42.42 5.69 -42.66
N LYS A 79 -42.52 6.21 -41.43
CA LYS A 79 -41.49 7.09 -40.87
C LYS A 79 -40.18 6.35 -40.57
N LEU A 80 -40.24 5.10 -40.11
CA LEU A 80 -39.06 4.26 -39.88
C LEU A 80 -38.35 3.94 -41.20
N GLU A 81 -39.08 3.59 -42.26
CA GLU A 81 -38.53 3.36 -43.61
C GLU A 81 -37.86 4.61 -44.18
N LYS A 82 -38.44 5.79 -43.95
CA LYS A 82 -37.81 7.06 -44.32
C LYS A 82 -36.47 7.27 -43.62
N TYR A 83 -36.33 6.88 -42.35
CA TYR A 83 -35.05 6.92 -41.65
C TYR A 83 -34.06 5.87 -42.20
N LEU A 84 -34.54 4.67 -42.53
CA LEU A 84 -33.74 3.60 -43.12
C LEU A 84 -33.16 4.00 -44.49
N ASN A 85 -33.97 4.61 -45.35
CA ASN A 85 -33.55 5.09 -46.67
C ASN A 85 -32.54 6.24 -46.59
N LYS A 86 -32.61 7.03 -45.51
CA LYS A 86 -31.62 8.08 -45.21
C LYS A 86 -30.38 7.57 -44.45
N LYS A 87 -30.20 6.25 -44.34
CA LYS A 87 -29.06 5.59 -43.65
C LYS A 87 -28.83 6.14 -42.24
N LYS A 88 -29.91 6.38 -41.49
CA LYS A 88 -29.80 6.86 -40.10
C LYS A 88 -29.41 5.71 -39.16
N THR A 89 -28.70 6.04 -38.09
CA THR A 89 -28.28 5.06 -37.08
C THR A 89 -29.42 4.77 -36.09
N ALA A 90 -29.37 3.64 -35.40
CA ALA A 90 -30.31 3.32 -34.34
C ALA A 90 -30.30 4.39 -33.22
N VAL A 91 -29.12 4.92 -32.86
CA VAL A 91 -28.98 6.02 -31.89
C VAL A 91 -29.69 7.30 -32.37
N TYR A 92 -29.62 7.62 -33.66
CA TYR A 92 -30.34 8.76 -34.22
C TYR A 92 -31.86 8.58 -34.06
N VAL A 93 -32.38 7.39 -34.36
CA VAL A 93 -33.82 7.10 -34.24
C VAL A 93 -34.26 7.09 -32.78
N LEU A 94 -33.48 6.52 -31.87
CA LEU A 94 -33.70 6.60 -30.42
C LEU A 94 -33.88 8.07 -29.97
N ASN A 95 -32.99 8.97 -30.41
CA ASN A 95 -33.08 10.39 -30.06
C ASN A 95 -34.34 11.04 -30.66
N LYS A 96 -34.72 10.69 -31.90
CA LYS A 96 -35.94 11.21 -32.54
C LYS A 96 -37.23 10.68 -31.93
N LEU A 97 -37.19 9.51 -31.32
CA LEU A 97 -38.29 8.92 -30.55
C LEU A 97 -38.34 9.43 -29.11
N GLN A 98 -37.44 10.37 -28.72
CA GLN A 98 -37.45 11.08 -27.46
C GLN A 98 -37.40 10.14 -26.24
N PHE A 99 -36.44 9.22 -26.22
CA PHE A 99 -36.25 8.29 -25.09
C PHE A 99 -35.77 8.96 -23.78
N GLY A 100 -35.51 10.27 -23.80
CA GLY A 100 -35.05 11.04 -22.65
C GLY A 100 -33.55 10.87 -22.40
N ASP A 101 -33.10 11.46 -21.28
CA ASP A 101 -31.68 11.52 -20.92
C ASP A 101 -31.26 10.45 -19.89
N ASP A 102 -32.21 9.70 -19.33
CA ASP A 102 -31.94 8.62 -18.36
C ASP A 102 -32.43 7.25 -18.84
N VAL A 103 -31.69 6.20 -18.48
CA VAL A 103 -31.98 4.83 -18.92
C VAL A 103 -33.26 4.27 -18.30
N ALA A 104 -33.59 4.67 -17.06
CA ALA A 104 -34.77 4.14 -16.38
C ALA A 104 -36.07 4.59 -17.05
N GLY A 105 -36.11 5.85 -17.53
CA GLY A 105 -37.15 6.37 -18.39
C GLY A 105 -37.15 5.70 -19.77
N ALA A 106 -35.96 5.53 -20.37
CA ALA A 106 -35.82 4.87 -21.68
C ALA A 106 -36.39 3.44 -21.69
N LEU A 107 -36.13 2.64 -20.65
CA LEU A 107 -36.64 1.26 -20.52
C LEU A 107 -38.17 1.18 -20.36
N LYS A 108 -38.81 2.26 -19.90
CA LYS A 108 -40.27 2.36 -19.74
C LYS A 108 -40.95 3.05 -20.93
N ASN A 109 -40.18 3.45 -21.94
CA ASN A 109 -40.70 4.26 -23.01
C ASN A 109 -41.59 3.44 -23.94
N THR A 110 -42.80 3.94 -24.19
CA THR A 110 -43.77 3.34 -25.12
C THR A 110 -43.25 3.13 -26.55
N ASN A 111 -42.19 3.83 -26.96
CA ASN A 111 -41.61 3.72 -28.30
C ASN A 111 -40.54 2.62 -28.42
N LEU A 112 -40.33 1.79 -27.39
CA LEU A 112 -39.29 0.76 -27.34
C LEU A 112 -39.50 -0.33 -28.41
N GLU A 113 -40.75 -0.68 -28.71
CA GLU A 113 -41.12 -1.58 -29.80
C GLU A 113 -40.80 -0.98 -31.19
N ALA A 114 -41.10 0.30 -31.39
CA ALA A 114 -40.76 1.01 -32.63
C ALA A 114 -39.25 1.07 -32.86
N LEU A 115 -38.47 1.28 -31.80
CA LEU A 115 -37.01 1.24 -31.87
C LEU A 115 -36.50 -0.17 -32.20
N ASN A 116 -37.03 -1.20 -31.54
CA ASN A 116 -36.65 -2.60 -31.79
C ASN A 116 -36.97 -3.02 -33.24
N THR A 117 -38.14 -2.62 -33.74
CA THR A 117 -38.55 -2.83 -35.14
C THR A 117 -37.56 -2.17 -36.12
N TYR A 118 -37.15 -0.93 -35.84
CA TYR A 118 -36.18 -0.23 -36.68
C TYR A 118 -34.80 -0.91 -36.68
N ILE A 119 -34.35 -1.42 -35.53
CA ILE A 119 -33.10 -2.18 -35.43
C ILE A 119 -33.18 -3.46 -36.28
N ALA A 120 -34.29 -4.19 -36.24
CA ALA A 120 -34.50 -5.36 -37.09
C ALA A 120 -34.44 -4.99 -38.59
N MET A 121 -35.07 -3.88 -39.00
CA MET A 121 -34.98 -3.37 -40.37
C MET A 121 -33.54 -3.02 -40.79
N LEU A 122 -32.75 -2.45 -39.89
CA LEU A 122 -31.34 -2.13 -40.15
C LEU A 122 -30.51 -3.41 -40.35
N ASN A 123 -30.66 -4.40 -39.48
CA ASN A 123 -29.92 -5.67 -39.57
C ASN A 123 -30.30 -6.47 -40.82
N ASN A 124 -31.57 -6.45 -41.23
CA ASN A 124 -32.01 -7.11 -42.46
C ASN A 124 -31.41 -6.46 -43.72
N LYS A 125 -31.05 -5.17 -43.65
CA LYS A 125 -30.48 -4.41 -44.76
C LYS A 125 -28.95 -4.40 -44.76
N ASN A 126 -28.32 -4.57 -43.61
CA ASN A 126 -26.87 -4.53 -43.42
C ASN A 126 -26.38 -5.85 -42.82
N SER A 127 -25.76 -6.70 -43.63
CA SER A 127 -25.32 -8.05 -43.22
C SER A 127 -24.06 -8.08 -42.36
N ASP A 128 -23.31 -6.98 -42.30
CA ASP A 128 -21.92 -7.03 -41.86
C ASP A 128 -21.76 -6.70 -40.36
N GLU A 129 -22.73 -6.02 -39.75
CA GLU A 129 -22.71 -5.65 -38.32
C GLU A 129 -24.11 -5.75 -37.71
N VAL A 130 -24.26 -6.65 -36.73
CA VAL A 130 -25.53 -6.84 -36.00
C VAL A 130 -25.69 -5.75 -34.95
N ILE A 131 -26.65 -4.85 -35.18
CA ILE A 131 -27.06 -3.83 -34.22
C ILE A 131 -28.03 -4.44 -33.23
N THR A 132 -27.84 -4.18 -31.94
CA THR A 132 -28.74 -4.68 -30.87
C THR A 132 -29.39 -3.53 -30.11
N LEU A 133 -30.52 -3.81 -29.46
CA LEU A 133 -31.17 -2.84 -28.58
C LEU A 133 -30.24 -2.43 -27.44
N ILE A 134 -29.57 -3.40 -26.80
CA ILE A 134 -28.62 -3.12 -25.72
C ILE A 134 -27.41 -2.31 -26.20
N GLY A 135 -26.87 -2.59 -27.39
CA GLY A 135 -25.77 -1.84 -27.99
C GLY A 135 -26.17 -0.40 -28.29
N THR A 136 -27.40 -0.20 -28.80
CA THR A 136 -27.96 1.13 -29.06
C THR A 136 -28.14 1.94 -27.78
N LEU A 137 -28.66 1.32 -26.71
CA LEU A 137 -28.80 1.95 -25.39
C LEU A 137 -27.43 2.30 -24.80
N SER A 138 -26.46 1.39 -24.87
CA SER A 138 -25.10 1.60 -24.33
C SER A 138 -24.35 2.69 -25.10
N ALA A 139 -24.52 2.76 -26.42
CA ALA A 139 -23.94 3.83 -27.25
C ALA A 139 -24.52 5.22 -26.92
N ARG A 140 -25.78 5.30 -26.49
CA ARG A 140 -26.43 6.57 -26.10
C ARG A 140 -26.10 6.98 -24.68
N TYR A 141 -26.24 6.06 -23.72
CA TYR A 141 -26.25 6.38 -22.29
C TYR A 141 -24.96 5.98 -21.56
N GLY A 142 -24.12 5.15 -22.18
CA GLY A 142 -22.93 4.56 -21.59
C GLY A 142 -23.22 3.22 -20.89
N ASP A 143 -22.30 2.28 -21.01
CA ASP A 143 -22.38 0.94 -20.41
C ASP A 143 -22.65 0.99 -18.90
N ASP A 144 -22.02 1.92 -18.17
CA ASP A 144 -22.16 2.03 -16.73
C ASP A 144 -23.55 2.45 -16.26
N ALA A 145 -24.19 3.36 -16.99
CA ALA A 145 -25.54 3.83 -16.69
C ALA A 145 -26.56 2.74 -17.04
N VAL A 146 -26.37 2.08 -18.19
CA VAL A 146 -27.23 0.99 -18.64
C VAL A 146 -27.16 -0.19 -17.69
N ALA A 147 -25.96 -0.67 -17.36
CA ALA A 147 -25.76 -1.78 -16.44
C ALA A 147 -26.44 -1.54 -15.09
N LYS A 148 -26.26 -0.34 -14.51
CA LYS A 148 -26.88 0.05 -13.24
C LYS A 148 -28.42 0.05 -13.33
N ALA A 149 -28.97 0.59 -14.41
CA ALA A 149 -30.41 0.69 -14.61
C ALA A 149 -31.06 -0.68 -14.78
N LEU A 150 -30.43 -1.60 -15.53
CA LEU A 150 -30.93 -2.96 -15.75
C LEU A 150 -31.04 -3.74 -14.43
N VAL A 151 -29.99 -3.76 -13.61
CA VAL A 151 -30.05 -4.39 -12.28
C VAL A 151 -31.09 -3.73 -11.38
N THR A 152 -31.32 -2.43 -11.53
CA THR A 152 -32.33 -1.71 -10.74
C THR A 152 -33.74 -2.12 -11.17
N ALA A 153 -33.99 -2.25 -12.47
CA ALA A 153 -35.26 -2.71 -13.03
C ALA A 153 -35.55 -4.17 -12.67
N GLU A 154 -34.56 -5.06 -12.77
CA GLU A 154 -34.68 -6.48 -12.37
C GLU A 154 -35.14 -6.66 -10.92
N ARG A 155 -34.60 -5.86 -9.98
CA ARG A 155 -34.97 -5.97 -8.56
C ARG A 155 -36.36 -5.41 -8.23
N ASN A 156 -37.04 -4.78 -9.19
CA ASN A 156 -38.41 -4.28 -9.03
C ASN A 156 -39.47 -5.23 -9.61
N ALA A 157 -39.16 -6.52 -9.75
CA ALA A 157 -40.03 -7.52 -10.36
C ALA A 157 -41.43 -7.60 -9.73
N GLU A 158 -41.57 -7.37 -8.42
CA GLU A 158 -42.87 -7.35 -7.74
C GLU A 158 -43.81 -6.25 -8.26
N LYS A 159 -43.24 -5.11 -8.70
CA LYS A 159 -44.02 -3.94 -9.15
C LYS A 159 -44.16 -3.87 -10.66
N ALA A 160 -43.21 -4.44 -11.40
CA ALA A 160 -43.15 -4.38 -12.85
C ALA A 160 -42.48 -5.65 -13.42
N PRO A 161 -43.17 -6.79 -13.43
CA PRO A 161 -42.58 -8.08 -13.80
C PRO A 161 -42.12 -8.12 -15.26
N GLU A 162 -42.85 -7.52 -16.20
CA GLU A 162 -42.48 -7.47 -17.61
C GLU A 162 -41.21 -6.63 -17.83
N LEU A 163 -41.09 -5.51 -17.11
CA LEU A 163 -39.89 -4.66 -17.14
C LEU A 163 -38.68 -5.39 -16.56
N ALA A 164 -38.87 -6.12 -15.46
CA ALA A 164 -37.82 -6.93 -14.87
C ALA A 164 -37.37 -8.05 -15.81
N ALA A 165 -38.30 -8.69 -16.54
CA ALA A 165 -37.99 -9.71 -17.54
C ALA A 165 -37.19 -9.13 -18.71
N LEU A 166 -37.61 -7.99 -19.28
CA LEU A 166 -36.85 -7.29 -20.31
C LEU A 166 -35.46 -6.90 -19.80
N ALA A 167 -35.36 -6.34 -18.60
CA ALA A 167 -34.10 -5.91 -18.03
C ALA A 167 -33.12 -7.08 -17.87
N LYS A 168 -33.61 -8.24 -17.39
CA LYS A 168 -32.83 -9.48 -17.29
C LYS A 168 -32.28 -9.93 -18.63
N GLN A 169 -33.10 -9.92 -19.68
CA GLN A 169 -32.65 -10.29 -21.03
C GLN A 169 -31.62 -9.31 -21.58
N LEU A 170 -31.88 -8.00 -21.45
CA LEU A 170 -30.96 -6.96 -21.88
C LEU A 170 -29.62 -7.03 -21.13
N ARG A 171 -29.63 -7.37 -19.84
CA ARG A 171 -28.41 -7.58 -19.05
C ARG A 171 -27.64 -8.81 -19.53
N SER A 172 -28.32 -9.92 -19.82
CA SER A 172 -27.67 -11.09 -20.42
C SER A 172 -26.99 -10.70 -21.75
N GLN A 173 -27.72 -10.02 -22.64
CA GLN A 173 -27.16 -9.52 -23.91
C GLN A 173 -25.98 -8.57 -23.70
N GLN A 174 -26.01 -7.71 -22.69
CA GLN A 174 -24.89 -6.80 -22.38
C GLN A 174 -23.62 -7.59 -22.04
N VAL A 175 -23.73 -8.59 -21.16
CA VAL A 175 -22.62 -9.44 -20.73
C VAL A 175 -22.08 -10.27 -21.91
N PHE A 176 -22.96 -10.85 -22.74
CA PHE A 176 -22.56 -11.57 -23.94
C PHE A 176 -21.88 -10.66 -24.96
N ALA A 177 -22.41 -9.47 -25.20
CA ALA A 177 -21.82 -8.51 -26.13
C ALA A 177 -20.40 -8.12 -25.70
N TRP A 178 -20.12 -7.94 -24.41
CA TRP A 178 -18.76 -7.69 -23.95
C TRP A 178 -17.83 -8.88 -24.20
N LEU A 179 -18.29 -10.11 -23.95
CA LEU A 179 -17.50 -11.33 -24.22
C LEU A 179 -17.22 -11.55 -25.71
N ASP A 180 -18.26 -11.44 -26.55
CA ASP A 180 -18.15 -11.62 -28.01
C ASP A 180 -17.20 -10.59 -28.64
N ASN A 181 -17.13 -9.39 -28.06
CA ASN A 181 -16.20 -8.34 -28.46
C ASN A 181 -14.82 -8.46 -27.79
N GLY A 182 -14.52 -9.58 -27.14
CA GLY A 182 -13.22 -9.89 -26.54
C GLY A 182 -12.82 -8.96 -25.38
N LYS A 183 -13.78 -8.36 -24.67
CA LYS A 183 -13.48 -7.47 -23.55
C LYS A 183 -12.88 -8.26 -22.39
N SER A 184 -11.76 -7.81 -21.87
CA SER A 184 -11.23 -8.31 -20.61
C SER A 184 -12.12 -7.88 -19.44
N VAL A 185 -11.98 -8.53 -18.29
CA VAL A 185 -12.63 -8.09 -17.06
C VAL A 185 -12.19 -6.67 -16.67
N ASP A 186 -10.94 -6.31 -16.96
CA ASP A 186 -10.42 -4.96 -16.70
C ASP A 186 -11.08 -3.91 -17.61
N ASP A 187 -11.36 -4.25 -18.87
CA ASP A 187 -12.11 -3.39 -19.78
C ASP A 187 -13.52 -3.14 -19.24
N VAL A 188 -14.20 -4.19 -18.76
CA VAL A 188 -15.55 -4.07 -18.18
C VAL A 188 -15.52 -3.26 -16.88
N PHE A 189 -14.51 -3.41 -16.02
CA PHE A 189 -14.33 -2.55 -14.85
C PHE A 189 -14.28 -1.06 -15.24
N ASN A 190 -13.54 -0.74 -16.32
CA ASN A 190 -13.41 0.62 -16.84
C ASN A 190 -14.71 1.12 -17.50
N LEU A 191 -15.38 0.27 -18.29
CA LEU A 191 -16.68 0.58 -18.92
C LEU A 191 -17.73 0.92 -17.87
N LEU A 192 -17.71 0.23 -16.72
CA LEU A 192 -18.59 0.48 -15.58
C LEU A 192 -18.20 1.73 -14.77
N LYS A 193 -17.05 2.35 -15.07
CA LYS A 193 -16.53 3.55 -14.39
C LYS A 193 -16.46 3.40 -12.87
N LEU A 194 -16.17 2.19 -12.37
CA LEU A 194 -16.19 1.89 -10.94
C LEU A 194 -15.20 2.75 -10.15
N ARG A 195 -14.04 3.07 -10.74
CA ARG A 195 -13.03 3.94 -10.13
C ARG A 195 -13.55 5.34 -9.80
N GLY A 196 -14.43 5.90 -10.64
CA GLY A 196 -15.00 7.23 -10.44
C GLY A 196 -15.95 7.33 -9.25
N ASN A 197 -16.44 6.19 -8.74
CA ASN A 197 -17.32 6.10 -7.57
C ASN A 197 -16.55 5.81 -6.25
N ASP A 198 -15.22 5.79 -6.27
CA ASP A 198 -14.36 5.47 -5.12
C ASP A 198 -14.89 4.29 -4.28
N TYR A 199 -15.08 4.47 -2.96
CA TYR A 199 -15.55 3.42 -2.07
C TYR A 199 -17.04 3.10 -2.21
N GLU A 200 -17.85 4.02 -2.75
CA GLU A 200 -19.29 3.80 -2.97
C GLU A 200 -19.53 2.73 -4.05
N ALA A 201 -18.56 2.54 -4.94
CA ALA A 201 -18.55 1.48 -5.93
C ALA A 201 -18.80 0.09 -5.32
N LEU A 202 -18.38 -0.12 -4.06
CA LEU A 202 -18.48 -1.42 -3.38
C LEU A 202 -19.92 -1.87 -3.07
N THR A 203 -20.89 -0.96 -3.14
CA THR A 203 -22.33 -1.27 -2.98
C THR A 203 -23.14 -0.88 -4.21
N SER A 204 -22.46 -0.43 -5.27
CA SER A 204 -23.08 -0.08 -6.52
C SER A 204 -23.56 -1.33 -7.24
N ARG A 205 -24.72 -1.25 -7.90
CA ARG A 205 -25.21 -2.31 -8.80
C ARG A 205 -24.27 -2.59 -9.96
N LYS A 206 -23.38 -1.64 -10.28
CA LYS A 206 -22.30 -1.85 -11.24
C LYS A 206 -21.35 -2.96 -10.78
N LEU A 207 -21.10 -3.11 -9.48
CA LEU A 207 -20.26 -4.18 -8.94
C LEU A 207 -20.93 -5.55 -9.15
N ASP A 208 -22.24 -5.65 -8.94
CA ASP A 208 -23.01 -6.89 -9.20
C ASP A 208 -22.80 -7.35 -10.66
N VAL A 209 -22.85 -6.41 -11.61
CA VAL A 209 -22.64 -6.70 -13.03
C VAL A 209 -21.20 -7.15 -13.30
N LEU A 210 -20.21 -6.54 -12.64
CA LEU A 210 -18.82 -6.99 -12.76
C LEU A 210 -18.60 -8.39 -12.19
N GLU A 211 -19.22 -8.74 -11.05
CA GLU A 211 -19.13 -10.07 -10.44
C GLU A 211 -19.73 -11.16 -11.36
N ASP A 212 -20.86 -10.87 -11.99
CA ASP A 212 -21.46 -11.76 -12.98
C ASP A 212 -20.57 -11.90 -14.22
N TYR A 213 -20.01 -10.79 -14.71
CA TYR A 213 -19.10 -10.81 -15.85
C TYR A 213 -17.85 -11.64 -15.55
N ILE A 214 -17.23 -11.49 -14.37
CA ILE A 214 -16.09 -12.31 -13.93
C ILE A 214 -16.47 -13.80 -13.95
N THR A 215 -17.64 -14.13 -13.41
CA THR A 215 -18.11 -15.52 -13.34
C THR A 215 -18.26 -16.12 -14.74
N LYS A 216 -18.84 -15.37 -15.68
CA LYS A 216 -18.98 -15.83 -17.07
C LYS A 216 -17.64 -15.85 -17.80
N PHE A 217 -16.84 -14.80 -17.70
CA PHE A 217 -15.51 -14.71 -18.31
C PHE A 217 -14.63 -15.90 -17.92
N ASN A 218 -14.59 -16.25 -16.63
CA ASN A 218 -13.80 -17.38 -16.12
C ASN A 218 -14.30 -18.75 -16.61
N ARG A 219 -15.58 -18.87 -16.97
CA ARG A 219 -16.17 -20.08 -17.52
C ARG A 219 -15.76 -20.26 -18.98
N GLU A 220 -15.84 -19.18 -19.76
CA GLU A 220 -15.50 -19.20 -21.19
C GLU A 220 -13.97 -19.14 -21.44
N ASN A 221 -13.19 -18.64 -20.47
CA ASN A 221 -11.74 -18.48 -20.57
C ASN A 221 -11.01 -19.17 -19.40
N PRO A 222 -11.01 -20.51 -19.33
CA PRO A 222 -10.53 -21.26 -18.18
C PRO A 222 -9.04 -21.05 -17.86
N ASP A 223 -8.23 -20.71 -18.88
CA ASP A 223 -6.78 -20.47 -18.74
C ASP A 223 -6.44 -19.04 -18.31
N HIS A 224 -7.41 -18.12 -18.37
CA HIS A 224 -7.22 -16.69 -18.07
C HIS A 224 -8.04 -16.22 -16.87
N LYS A 225 -8.36 -17.15 -15.95
CA LYS A 225 -9.23 -16.86 -14.80
C LYS A 225 -8.71 -15.70 -13.96
N THR A 226 -9.62 -14.82 -13.58
CA THR A 226 -9.39 -13.74 -12.61
C THR A 226 -10.40 -13.83 -11.46
N ASN A 227 -10.33 -12.91 -10.51
CA ASN A 227 -11.32 -12.78 -9.47
C ASN A 227 -11.57 -11.30 -9.15
N LEU A 228 -12.58 -11.03 -8.32
CA LEU A 228 -12.95 -9.66 -7.98
C LEU A 228 -11.80 -8.90 -7.33
N VAL A 229 -11.07 -9.50 -6.39
CA VAL A 229 -9.96 -8.85 -5.69
C VAL A 229 -8.84 -8.44 -6.66
N LYS A 230 -8.41 -9.33 -7.56
CA LYS A 230 -7.43 -9.03 -8.61
C LYS A 230 -7.89 -7.89 -9.50
N THR A 231 -9.15 -7.95 -9.94
CA THR A 231 -9.75 -6.94 -10.81
C THR A 231 -9.80 -5.58 -10.12
N LEU A 232 -10.26 -5.50 -8.87
CA LEU A 232 -10.31 -4.26 -8.11
C LEU A 232 -8.90 -3.74 -7.81
N THR A 233 -7.94 -4.62 -7.51
CA THR A 233 -6.54 -4.23 -7.27
C THR A 233 -5.97 -3.53 -8.49
N LYS A 234 -6.10 -4.14 -9.68
CA LYS A 234 -5.64 -3.54 -10.93
C LYS A 234 -6.44 -2.27 -11.28
N GLY A 235 -7.77 -2.33 -11.18
CA GLY A 235 -8.68 -1.24 -11.53
C GLY A 235 -8.50 0.03 -10.69
N PHE A 236 -8.19 -0.10 -9.40
CA PHE A 236 -7.87 1.04 -8.53
C PHE A 236 -6.40 1.47 -8.61
N GLY A 237 -5.55 0.76 -9.35
CA GLY A 237 -4.17 1.12 -9.60
C GLY A 237 -3.19 0.61 -8.54
N GLY A 238 -3.39 -0.61 -8.05
CA GLY A 238 -2.49 -1.31 -7.12
C GLY A 238 -3.05 -1.49 -5.71
N GLU A 239 -2.35 -2.31 -4.94
CA GLU A 239 -2.74 -2.76 -3.60
C GLU A 239 -2.86 -1.59 -2.63
N THR A 240 -1.89 -0.68 -2.61
CA THR A 240 -1.93 0.51 -1.76
C THR A 240 -3.20 1.34 -2.01
N ASN A 241 -3.57 1.53 -3.28
CA ASN A 241 -4.76 2.31 -3.64
C ASN A 241 -6.04 1.57 -3.25
N LEU A 242 -6.15 0.26 -3.54
CA LEU A 242 -7.29 -0.55 -3.12
C LEU A 242 -7.44 -0.56 -1.60
N VAL A 243 -6.36 -0.74 -0.84
CA VAL A 243 -6.39 -0.71 0.63
C VAL A 243 -6.88 0.65 1.13
N GLY A 244 -6.47 1.76 0.51
CA GLY A 244 -7.00 3.09 0.81
C GLY A 244 -8.52 3.20 0.58
N VAL A 245 -9.02 2.66 -0.54
CA VAL A 245 -10.47 2.59 -0.84
C VAL A 245 -11.20 1.76 0.22
N LEU A 246 -10.68 0.58 0.56
CA LEU A 246 -11.26 -0.31 1.58
C LEU A 246 -11.24 0.32 2.98
N GLN A 247 -10.22 1.10 3.32
CA GLN A 247 -10.15 1.84 4.58
C GLN A 247 -11.27 2.88 4.67
N ARG A 248 -11.48 3.69 3.62
CA ARG A 248 -12.61 4.64 3.57
C ARG A 248 -13.95 3.91 3.63
N ALA A 249 -14.09 2.82 2.87
CA ALA A 249 -15.30 2.00 2.83
C ALA A 249 -15.68 1.39 4.19
N LYS A 250 -14.70 1.06 5.05
CA LYS A 250 -14.96 0.56 6.42
C LYS A 250 -15.54 1.62 7.35
N GLY A 251 -15.40 2.91 7.01
CA GLY A 251 -15.99 4.03 7.75
C GLY A 251 -17.48 4.23 7.48
N ASP A 252 -17.99 3.78 6.34
CA ASP A 252 -19.42 3.89 5.97
C ASP A 252 -20.13 2.55 6.23
N ILE A 253 -21.21 2.60 7.03
CA ILE A 253 -22.02 1.44 7.43
C ILE A 253 -22.56 0.64 6.24
N ARG A 254 -22.83 1.30 5.11
CA ARG A 254 -23.36 0.66 3.89
C ARG A 254 -22.33 -0.20 3.20
N THR A 255 -21.08 0.27 3.13
CA THR A 255 -19.98 -0.41 2.42
C THR A 255 -19.13 -1.28 3.33
N ARG A 256 -19.25 -1.12 4.66
CA ARG A 256 -18.38 -1.74 5.67
C ARG A 256 -18.25 -3.25 5.55
N THR A 257 -19.37 -3.96 5.37
CA THR A 257 -19.36 -5.43 5.27
C THR A 257 -18.59 -5.91 4.05
N LYS A 258 -18.89 -5.36 2.86
CA LYS A 258 -18.18 -5.72 1.61
C LYS A 258 -16.69 -5.33 1.70
N ALA A 259 -16.37 -4.21 2.34
CA ALA A 259 -14.99 -3.77 2.53
C ALA A 259 -14.16 -4.76 3.38
N PHE A 260 -14.73 -5.30 4.47
CA PHE A 260 -14.06 -6.34 5.25
C PHE A 260 -13.88 -7.63 4.44
N GLN A 261 -14.92 -8.06 3.71
CA GLN A 261 -14.83 -9.25 2.85
C GLN A 261 -13.73 -9.12 1.79
N LEU A 262 -13.59 -7.95 1.18
CA LEU A 262 -12.55 -7.67 0.18
C LEU A 262 -11.15 -7.57 0.81
N GLU A 263 -11.02 -6.96 2.00
CA GLU A 263 -9.75 -6.93 2.74
C GLU A 263 -9.26 -8.35 3.07
N GLU A 264 -10.15 -9.20 3.59
CA GLU A 264 -9.81 -10.60 3.86
C GLU A 264 -9.53 -11.38 2.57
N GLY A 265 -10.27 -11.11 1.50
CA GLY A 265 -10.02 -11.69 0.18
C GLY A 265 -8.63 -11.35 -0.36
N LEU A 266 -8.17 -10.12 -0.14
CA LEU A 266 -6.84 -9.65 -0.52
C LEU A 266 -5.74 -10.34 0.30
N ILE A 267 -5.92 -10.45 1.61
CA ILE A 267 -4.97 -11.19 2.48
C ILE A 267 -4.87 -12.66 2.05
N ARG A 268 -6.01 -13.34 1.90
CA ARG A 268 -6.04 -14.75 1.45
C ARG A 268 -5.43 -14.92 0.06
N GLN A 269 -5.56 -13.91 -0.81
CA GLN A 269 -4.90 -13.96 -2.11
C GLN A 269 -3.38 -13.90 -1.97
N TRP A 270 -2.83 -12.96 -1.19
CA TRP A 270 -1.38 -12.87 -0.97
C TRP A 270 -0.80 -14.15 -0.38
N VAL A 271 -1.50 -14.77 0.59
CA VAL A 271 -1.08 -16.04 1.20
C VAL A 271 -1.12 -17.20 0.18
N ARG A 272 -2.21 -17.35 -0.59
CA ARG A 272 -2.30 -18.37 -1.64
C ARG A 272 -1.24 -18.22 -2.73
N GLU A 273 -0.89 -16.98 -3.06
CA GLU A 273 0.17 -16.65 -4.03
C GLU A 273 1.58 -16.76 -3.41
N LYS A 274 1.68 -17.12 -2.12
CA LYS A 274 2.94 -17.27 -1.37
C LYS A 274 3.81 -16.02 -1.45
N LEU A 275 3.20 -14.83 -1.38
CA LEU A 275 3.96 -13.59 -1.43
C LEU A 275 4.77 -13.42 -0.16
N GLU A 276 6.09 -13.30 -0.24
CA GLU A 276 6.90 -13.06 0.95
C GLU A 276 6.53 -11.74 1.67
N PRO A 277 6.64 -11.64 3.01
CA PRO A 277 6.34 -10.42 3.75
C PRO A 277 7.00 -9.16 3.20
N ALA A 278 8.26 -9.26 2.75
CA ALA A 278 8.97 -8.14 2.12
C ALA A 278 8.28 -7.64 0.84
N ARG A 279 7.69 -8.54 0.04
CA ARG A 279 6.92 -8.20 -1.15
C ARG A 279 5.62 -7.50 -0.80
N VAL A 280 4.88 -8.02 0.20
CA VAL A 280 3.64 -7.37 0.66
C VAL A 280 3.92 -5.99 1.25
N MET A 281 5.03 -5.80 1.97
CA MET A 281 5.44 -4.47 2.42
C MET A 281 5.62 -3.50 1.24
N ALA A 282 6.29 -3.91 0.16
CA ALA A 282 6.46 -3.06 -1.02
C ALA A 282 5.13 -2.73 -1.71
N LEU A 283 4.23 -3.72 -1.86
CA LEU A 283 2.89 -3.50 -2.44
C LEU A 283 2.04 -2.49 -1.62
N LEU A 284 2.30 -2.40 -0.32
CA LEU A 284 1.64 -1.50 0.62
C LEU A 284 2.36 -0.16 0.84
N ASN A 285 3.43 0.12 0.08
CA ASN A 285 4.33 1.26 0.26
C ASN A 285 4.86 1.37 1.70
N LEU A 286 5.20 0.24 2.31
CA LEU A 286 5.81 0.11 3.63
C LEU A 286 7.33 -0.08 3.53
N ASP A 287 7.97 0.60 2.58
CA ASP A 287 9.35 0.35 2.18
C ASP A 287 10.28 1.56 2.20
N ASN A 288 9.78 2.75 2.53
CA ASN A 288 10.56 3.98 2.60
C ASN A 288 11.46 4.05 3.85
N ASP A 289 10.87 4.26 5.02
CA ASP A 289 11.58 4.35 6.30
C ASP A 289 10.73 3.79 7.45
N VAL A 290 11.40 3.36 8.53
CA VAL A 290 10.72 2.69 9.66
C VAL A 290 9.67 3.59 10.32
N ASN A 291 9.91 4.90 10.45
CA ASN A 291 8.93 5.80 11.08
C ASN A 291 7.69 5.93 10.19
N GLY A 292 7.88 6.04 8.87
CA GLY A 292 6.79 6.01 7.89
C GLY A 292 5.98 4.73 7.99
N VAL A 293 6.62 3.57 8.11
CA VAL A 293 5.95 2.27 8.28
C VAL A 293 5.11 2.23 9.56
N LEU A 294 5.69 2.60 10.70
CA LEU A 294 5.00 2.55 11.99
C LEU A 294 3.78 3.49 12.06
N ASN A 295 3.80 4.60 11.33
CA ASN A 295 2.70 5.56 11.24
C ASN A 295 1.70 5.27 10.11
N SER A 296 1.98 4.29 9.25
CA SER A 296 1.14 4.02 8.08
C SER A 296 -0.18 3.35 8.46
N SER A 297 -1.28 3.81 7.87
CA SER A 297 -2.59 3.14 8.00
C SER A 297 -2.58 1.74 7.40
N ASN A 298 -1.69 1.46 6.44
CA ASN A 298 -1.52 0.16 5.80
C ASN A 298 -0.83 -0.87 6.71
N LEU A 299 -0.19 -0.44 7.80
CA LEU A 299 0.44 -1.37 8.74
C LEU A 299 -0.57 -2.36 9.33
N LYS A 300 -1.82 -1.94 9.55
CA LYS A 300 -2.86 -2.80 10.12
C LYS A 300 -3.19 -3.99 9.22
N ILE A 301 -3.30 -3.77 7.90
CA ILE A 301 -3.55 -4.89 6.97
C ILE A 301 -2.31 -5.77 6.84
N PHE A 302 -1.10 -5.19 6.89
CA PHE A 302 0.14 -5.98 6.91
C PHE A 302 0.24 -6.88 8.15
N GLN A 303 -0.14 -6.39 9.33
CA GLN A 303 -0.17 -7.20 10.55
C GLN A 303 -1.17 -8.36 10.46
N LYS A 304 -2.36 -8.13 9.88
CA LYS A 304 -3.33 -9.20 9.61
C LYS A 304 -2.79 -10.21 8.60
N TYR A 305 -2.09 -9.73 7.57
CA TYR A 305 -1.42 -10.59 6.62
C TYR A 305 -0.36 -11.47 7.29
N LEU A 306 0.49 -10.93 8.16
CA LEU A 306 1.46 -11.74 8.92
C LEU A 306 0.79 -12.79 9.82
N GLN A 307 -0.36 -12.46 10.41
CA GLN A 307 -1.14 -13.42 11.21
C GLN A 307 -1.61 -14.60 10.34
N GLU A 308 -2.21 -14.33 9.18
CA GLU A 308 -2.66 -15.36 8.24
C GLU A 308 -1.48 -16.13 7.64
N PHE A 309 -0.42 -15.45 7.22
CA PHE A 309 0.78 -16.09 6.66
C PHE A 309 1.42 -17.07 7.65
N ASN A 310 1.44 -16.73 8.94
CA ASN A 310 2.03 -17.58 9.97
C ASN A 310 1.17 -18.80 10.33
N THR A 311 -0.12 -18.86 9.97
CA THR A 311 -0.92 -20.08 10.20
C THR A 311 -0.40 -21.24 9.34
N ASP A 312 0.14 -20.94 8.17
CA ASP A 312 0.72 -21.92 7.25
C ASP A 312 2.24 -22.12 7.48
N ASN A 313 2.87 -21.25 8.28
CA ASN A 313 4.33 -21.22 8.51
C ASN A 313 4.70 -21.36 10.01
N LEU A 314 4.07 -22.32 10.70
CA LEU A 314 4.19 -22.49 12.16
C LEU A 314 5.63 -22.70 12.66
N ASN A 315 6.50 -23.28 11.83
CA ASN A 315 7.88 -23.59 12.22
C ASN A 315 8.83 -22.38 12.11
N SER A 316 8.44 -21.32 11.39
CA SER A 316 9.24 -20.12 11.22
C SER A 316 8.34 -18.89 11.08
N PRO A 317 7.65 -18.48 12.17
CA PRO A 317 6.72 -17.37 12.12
C PRO A 317 7.45 -16.05 11.89
N VAL A 318 6.98 -15.26 10.93
CA VAL A 318 7.48 -13.91 10.67
C VAL A 318 6.67 -12.92 11.50
N THR A 319 7.33 -12.29 12.47
CA THR A 319 6.76 -11.21 13.28
C THR A 319 6.88 -9.86 12.56
N LEU A 320 6.16 -8.84 13.04
CA LEU A 320 6.36 -7.48 12.53
C LEU A 320 7.79 -7.00 12.79
N LEU A 321 8.36 -7.30 13.96
CA LEU A 321 9.73 -6.92 14.27
C LEU A 321 10.73 -7.55 13.29
N THR A 322 10.63 -8.85 13.05
CA THR A 322 11.53 -9.55 12.12
C THR A 322 11.38 -9.07 10.69
N ALA A 323 10.16 -8.75 10.25
CA ALA A 323 9.94 -8.13 8.94
C ALA A 323 10.63 -6.75 8.84
N LEU A 324 10.57 -5.93 9.91
CA LEU A 324 11.24 -4.64 9.96
C LEU A 324 12.78 -4.79 9.98
N THR A 325 13.33 -5.64 10.83
CA THR A 325 14.79 -5.82 10.99
C THR A 325 15.43 -6.59 9.84
N SER A 326 14.65 -7.32 9.03
CA SER A 326 15.12 -7.92 7.78
C SER A 326 15.28 -6.88 6.66
N LYS A 327 14.56 -5.75 6.76
CA LYS A 327 14.52 -4.72 5.72
C LYS A 327 15.35 -3.49 6.06
N TYR A 328 15.31 -3.09 7.33
CA TYR A 328 15.94 -1.88 7.84
C TYR A 328 17.03 -2.25 8.83
N ASP A 329 18.01 -1.36 8.98
CA ASP A 329 19.02 -1.51 10.02
C ASP A 329 18.37 -1.63 11.40
N GLU A 330 18.78 -2.62 12.18
CA GLU A 330 18.17 -2.89 13.48
C GLU A 330 18.34 -1.72 14.46
N GLY A 331 19.40 -0.91 14.31
CA GLY A 331 19.60 0.34 15.04
C GLY A 331 18.63 1.47 14.63
N ASP A 332 18.22 1.52 13.37
CA ASP A 332 17.17 2.43 12.90
C ASP A 332 15.78 1.98 13.35
N VAL A 333 15.54 0.67 13.38
CA VAL A 333 14.30 0.10 13.96
C VAL A 333 14.19 0.44 15.44
N ALA A 334 15.26 0.24 16.22
CA ALA A 334 15.33 0.65 17.61
C ALA A 334 15.02 2.14 17.81
N LYS A 335 15.61 3.00 16.99
CA LYS A 335 15.42 4.46 17.01
C LYS A 335 13.96 4.86 16.72
N ALA A 336 13.33 4.18 15.76
CA ALA A 336 11.93 4.40 15.40
C ALA A 336 10.98 3.95 16.51
N ILE A 337 11.26 2.81 17.16
CA ILE A 337 10.50 2.34 18.33
C ILE A 337 10.54 3.38 19.46
N ILE A 338 11.72 3.90 19.82
CA ILE A 338 11.82 4.97 20.83
C ILE A 338 11.07 6.24 20.41
N SER A 339 11.06 6.58 19.12
CA SER A 339 10.29 7.72 18.61
C SER A 339 8.78 7.49 18.79
N ALA A 340 8.31 6.28 18.47
CA ALA A 340 6.91 5.88 18.61
C ALA A 340 6.43 5.82 20.07
N LEU A 341 7.31 5.46 21.03
CA LEU A 341 7.01 5.48 22.46
C LEU A 341 6.66 6.88 23.01
N ARG A 342 7.06 7.94 22.32
CA ARG A 342 6.76 9.33 22.75
C ARG A 342 5.33 9.78 22.41
N HIS A 343 4.58 8.97 21.67
CA HIS A 343 3.18 9.22 21.35
C HIS A 343 2.28 8.67 22.47
N GLU A 344 2.42 9.22 23.68
CA GLU A 344 1.74 8.74 24.88
C GLU A 344 0.22 8.63 24.70
N ASN A 345 -0.36 7.56 25.24
CA ASN A 345 -1.78 7.19 25.20
C ASN A 345 -2.33 6.91 23.78
N THR A 346 -1.49 6.45 22.85
CA THR A 346 -1.91 6.13 21.48
C THR A 346 -1.80 4.63 21.14
N PRO A 347 -2.51 4.13 20.11
CA PRO A 347 -2.28 2.79 19.58
C PRO A 347 -0.83 2.58 19.09
N LEU A 348 -0.17 3.64 18.63
CA LEU A 348 1.22 3.61 18.18
C LEU A 348 2.18 3.33 19.33
N GLU A 349 1.98 3.98 20.49
CA GLU A 349 2.77 3.68 21.69
C GLU A 349 2.59 2.23 22.13
N LYS A 350 1.36 1.72 22.18
CA LYS A 350 1.11 0.31 22.54
C LYS A 350 1.84 -0.66 21.62
N LEU A 351 1.85 -0.37 20.32
CA LEU A 351 2.62 -1.11 19.34
C LEU A 351 4.12 -1.02 19.63
N ALA A 352 4.62 0.18 19.89
CA ALA A 352 6.03 0.44 20.18
C ALA A 352 6.51 -0.27 21.45
N VAL A 353 5.71 -0.30 22.53
CA VAL A 353 6.02 -1.05 23.76
C VAL A 353 6.17 -2.53 23.45
N ARG A 354 5.25 -3.12 22.67
CA ARG A 354 5.36 -4.52 22.26
C ARG A 354 6.63 -4.77 21.45
N LEU A 355 6.91 -3.93 20.44
CA LEU A 355 8.10 -4.07 19.60
C LEU A 355 9.40 -3.88 20.39
N GLN A 356 9.43 -2.97 21.37
CA GLN A 356 10.58 -2.78 22.25
C GLN A 356 10.87 -4.04 23.06
N ASN A 357 9.84 -4.63 23.67
CA ASN A 357 10.00 -5.88 24.43
C ASN A 357 10.48 -7.02 23.54
N GLU A 358 9.87 -7.20 22.36
CA GLU A 358 10.30 -8.22 21.38
C GLU A 358 11.77 -8.02 20.97
N LEU A 359 12.21 -6.77 20.78
CA LEU A 359 13.58 -6.43 20.38
C LEU A 359 14.58 -6.75 21.50
N LEU A 360 14.31 -6.29 22.73
CA LEU A 360 15.19 -6.52 23.88
C LEU A 360 15.29 -8.01 24.23
N ASP A 361 14.15 -8.72 24.23
CA ASP A 361 14.10 -10.17 24.46
C ASP A 361 14.82 -10.94 23.34
N GLY A 362 14.68 -10.48 22.09
CA GLY A 362 15.40 -11.02 20.94
C GLY A 362 16.91 -10.93 21.12
N TRP A 363 17.42 -9.77 21.53
CA TRP A 363 18.85 -9.58 21.83
C TRP A 363 19.34 -10.48 22.97
N MET A 364 18.55 -10.64 24.03
CA MET A 364 18.87 -11.56 25.12
C MET A 364 18.90 -13.03 24.66
N LYS A 365 17.96 -13.45 23.82
CA LYS A 365 17.92 -14.83 23.27
C LYS A 365 19.08 -15.13 22.33
N ARG A 366 19.57 -14.12 21.61
CA ARG A 366 20.79 -14.19 20.79
C ARG A 366 22.09 -14.14 21.61
N ASP A 367 21.99 -14.12 22.94
CA ASP A 367 23.11 -14.00 23.89
C ASP A 367 24.03 -12.81 23.60
N MET A 368 23.47 -11.70 23.16
CA MET A 368 24.25 -10.50 22.85
C MET A 368 24.81 -9.89 24.14
N SER A 369 26.04 -9.38 24.08
CA SER A 369 26.57 -8.52 25.14
C SER A 369 26.04 -7.08 24.99
N VAL A 370 26.19 -6.28 26.06
CA VAL A 370 25.92 -4.83 25.99
C VAL A 370 26.82 -4.12 24.95
N ASP A 371 28.02 -4.66 24.70
CA ASP A 371 28.96 -4.14 23.72
C ASP A 371 28.54 -4.51 22.28
N ASP A 372 27.95 -5.69 22.08
CA ASP A 372 27.38 -6.09 20.79
C ASP A 372 26.17 -5.22 20.43
N VAL A 373 25.28 -4.96 21.40
CA VAL A 373 24.14 -4.06 21.22
C VAL A 373 24.63 -2.63 20.97
N PHE A 374 25.67 -2.15 21.65
CA PHE A 374 26.27 -0.86 21.34
C PHE A 374 26.73 -0.76 19.88
N LYS A 375 27.45 -1.78 19.37
CA LYS A 375 27.90 -1.82 17.97
C LYS A 375 26.73 -1.85 16.99
N LEU A 376 25.69 -2.62 17.31
CA LEU A 376 24.47 -2.75 16.51
C LEU A 376 23.67 -1.44 16.41
N LEU A 377 23.66 -0.63 17.47
CA LEU A 377 22.97 0.66 17.51
C LEU A 377 23.69 1.79 16.75
N LYS A 378 24.91 1.54 16.24
CA LYS A 378 25.68 2.43 15.34
C LYS A 378 25.71 3.89 15.79
N PHE A 379 26.15 4.14 17.02
CA PHE A 379 26.32 5.51 17.52
C PHE A 379 27.41 6.25 16.74
N ASN A 380 27.16 7.52 16.41
CA ASN A 380 28.21 8.41 15.91
C ASN A 380 29.22 8.69 17.04
N ASN A 381 30.50 8.55 16.72
CA ASN A 381 31.60 8.86 17.65
C ASN A 381 31.89 10.38 17.67
N ASP A 382 30.88 11.18 17.99
CA ASP A 382 30.94 12.63 18.03
C ASP A 382 29.96 13.21 19.07
N VAL A 383 29.89 14.55 19.15
CA VAL A 383 29.04 15.27 20.11
C VAL A 383 27.54 14.97 19.97
N SER A 384 27.08 14.43 18.83
CA SER A 384 25.66 14.11 18.60
C SER A 384 25.17 12.91 19.42
N VAL A 385 26.08 12.08 19.96
CA VAL A 385 25.70 10.92 20.80
C VAL A 385 24.78 11.31 21.94
N VAL A 386 24.99 12.49 22.55
CA VAL A 386 24.25 12.96 23.75
C VAL A 386 22.76 13.19 23.50
N VAL A 387 22.34 13.29 22.24
CA VAL A 387 20.94 13.43 21.82
C VAL A 387 20.45 12.24 21.00
N SER A 388 21.24 11.18 20.88
CA SER A 388 20.83 9.96 20.20
C SER A 388 19.68 9.29 20.95
N ARG A 389 18.60 8.97 20.24
CA ARG A 389 17.48 8.20 20.78
C ARG A 389 17.87 6.76 21.14
N ASN A 390 18.90 6.22 20.49
CA ASN A 390 19.41 4.87 20.78
C ASN A 390 20.05 4.77 22.17
N LEU A 391 20.35 5.89 22.84
CA LEU A 391 20.79 5.87 24.24
C LEU A 391 19.73 5.28 25.17
N GLU A 392 18.45 5.56 24.95
CA GLU A 392 17.40 4.98 25.79
C GLU A 392 17.26 3.49 25.52
N THR A 393 17.34 3.06 24.25
CA THR A 393 17.35 1.63 23.91
C THR A 393 18.52 0.88 24.57
N LEU A 394 19.73 1.41 24.46
CA LEU A 394 20.92 0.80 25.08
C LEU A 394 20.76 0.72 26.60
N LYS A 395 20.26 1.78 27.22
CA LYS A 395 20.02 1.84 28.66
C LYS A 395 18.97 0.84 29.13
N GLU A 396 17.87 0.66 28.40
CA GLU A 396 16.88 -0.38 28.71
C GLU A 396 17.48 -1.78 28.57
N TYR A 397 18.29 -2.01 27.53
CA TYR A 397 18.98 -3.28 27.36
C TYR A 397 19.97 -3.56 28.50
N ILE A 398 20.78 -2.57 28.91
CA ILE A 398 21.70 -2.69 30.06
C ILE A 398 20.93 -3.05 31.34
N ARG A 399 19.78 -2.42 31.60
CA ARG A 399 18.96 -2.77 32.78
C ARG A 399 18.48 -4.22 32.73
N LEU A 400 17.99 -4.67 31.57
CA LEU A 400 17.55 -6.05 31.38
C LEU A 400 18.73 -7.03 31.53
N TYR A 401 19.85 -6.74 30.88
CA TYR A 401 21.07 -7.54 30.89
C TYR A 401 21.63 -7.69 32.30
N ASN A 402 21.78 -6.60 33.06
CA ASN A 402 22.24 -6.63 34.44
C ASN A 402 21.33 -7.47 35.33
N ARG A 403 20.01 -7.34 35.17
CA ARG A 403 19.02 -8.13 35.92
C ARG A 403 19.13 -9.63 35.62
N VAL A 404 19.23 -10.00 34.33
CA VAL A 404 19.18 -11.41 33.89
C VAL A 404 20.53 -12.11 34.05
N LYS A 405 21.64 -11.42 33.78
CA LYS A 405 23.00 -11.97 33.82
C LYS A 405 23.71 -11.70 35.14
N SER A 406 23.07 -11.02 36.10
CA SER A 406 23.65 -10.59 37.37
C SER A 406 24.94 -9.79 37.18
N GLN A 407 24.92 -8.86 36.22
CA GLN A 407 26.02 -7.96 35.89
C GLN A 407 25.72 -6.55 36.42
N ASP A 408 26.73 -5.68 36.39
CA ASP A 408 26.61 -4.28 36.83
C ASP A 408 27.14 -3.31 35.77
N GLU A 409 26.77 -3.51 34.50
CA GLU A 409 27.14 -2.64 33.40
C GLU A 409 26.51 -1.24 33.53
N THR A 410 27.23 -0.20 33.13
CA THR A 410 26.71 1.17 33.11
C THR A 410 26.71 1.73 31.70
N LEU A 411 25.76 2.64 31.44
CA LEU A 411 25.71 3.35 30.16
C LEU A 411 27.03 4.07 29.88
N ALA A 412 27.63 4.73 30.88
CA ALA A 412 28.91 5.43 30.69
C ALA A 412 30.06 4.46 30.37
N GLY A 413 30.16 3.33 31.07
CA GLY A 413 31.18 2.32 30.82
C GLY A 413 31.07 1.70 29.42
N VAL A 414 29.86 1.34 29.00
CA VAL A 414 29.61 0.80 27.65
C VAL A 414 29.97 1.82 26.57
N LEU A 415 29.55 3.08 26.71
CA LEU A 415 29.92 4.13 25.77
C LEU A 415 31.43 4.38 25.75
N ALA A 416 32.10 4.35 26.91
CA ALA A 416 33.55 4.52 26.98
C ALA A 416 34.27 3.41 26.23
N ARG A 417 33.93 2.14 26.48
CA ARG A 417 34.49 1.00 25.72
C ARG A 417 34.21 1.13 24.23
N GLY A 418 32.98 1.47 23.86
CA GLY A 418 32.53 1.62 22.49
C GLY A 418 33.22 2.74 21.70
N PHE A 419 33.58 3.85 22.37
CA PHE A 419 34.25 4.99 21.74
C PHE A 419 35.78 4.97 21.90
N GLY A 420 36.37 3.85 22.32
CA GLY A 420 37.83 3.72 22.41
C GLY A 420 38.46 4.26 23.71
N GLY A 421 37.66 4.45 24.76
CA GLY A 421 38.11 4.70 26.12
C GLY A 421 37.47 5.89 26.81
N GLU A 422 37.76 6.01 28.10
CA GLU A 422 37.26 7.09 28.97
C GLU A 422 37.70 8.49 28.52
N SER A 423 38.91 8.60 27.97
CA SER A 423 39.46 9.86 27.46
C SER A 423 38.66 10.40 26.28
N ASN A 424 38.30 9.54 25.33
CA ASN A 424 37.55 9.95 24.15
C ASN A 424 36.11 10.33 24.52
N LEU A 425 35.43 9.49 25.32
CA LEU A 425 34.09 9.83 25.83
C LEU A 425 34.11 11.15 26.60
N ALA A 426 35.11 11.39 27.46
CA ALA A 426 35.20 12.64 28.22
C ALA A 426 35.36 13.87 27.31
N GLN A 427 36.15 13.75 26.23
CA GLN A 427 36.33 14.81 25.24
C GLN A 427 35.04 15.10 24.45
N ILE A 428 34.33 14.06 24.03
CA ILE A 428 33.02 14.19 23.36
C ILE A 428 32.03 14.91 24.27
N LEU A 429 31.93 14.52 25.54
CA LEU A 429 30.97 15.10 26.48
C LEU A 429 31.30 16.55 26.84
N VAL A 430 32.58 16.88 27.08
CA VAL A 430 32.97 18.28 27.36
C VAL A 430 32.85 19.15 26.11
N GLY A 431 33.12 18.60 24.93
CA GLY A 431 32.90 19.24 23.63
C GLY A 431 31.42 19.57 23.42
N ALA A 432 30.54 18.59 23.64
CA ALA A 432 29.09 18.76 23.56
C ALA A 432 28.57 19.86 24.52
N ARG A 433 29.17 20.02 25.70
CA ARG A 433 28.83 21.10 26.64
C ARG A 433 29.15 22.51 26.15
N SER A 434 29.90 22.65 25.06
CA SER A 434 30.14 23.95 24.42
C SER A 434 28.96 24.40 23.55
N PHE A 435 28.03 23.47 23.23
CA PHE A 435 26.81 23.76 22.48
C PHE A 435 25.63 23.91 23.44
N PRO A 436 24.96 25.10 23.50
CA PRO A 436 23.85 25.34 24.42
C PRO A 436 22.75 24.27 24.38
N GLN A 437 22.39 23.80 23.18
CA GLN A 437 21.35 22.80 22.95
C GLN A 437 21.71 21.37 23.41
N LEU A 438 23.00 21.06 23.56
CA LEU A 438 23.48 19.74 23.97
C LEU A 438 23.93 19.71 25.44
N ASN A 439 24.17 20.88 26.05
CA ASN A 439 24.84 21.03 27.34
C ASN A 439 24.11 20.28 28.48
N ALA A 440 22.77 20.30 28.51
CA ALA A 440 22.02 19.65 29.57
C ALA A 440 22.20 18.11 29.54
N GLN A 441 22.07 17.50 28.36
CA GLN A 441 22.21 16.07 28.14
C GLN A 441 23.67 15.63 28.33
N ALA A 442 24.61 16.39 27.76
CA ALA A 442 26.04 16.15 27.92
C ALA A 442 26.46 16.20 29.40
N LYS A 443 25.95 17.17 30.18
CA LYS A 443 26.22 17.27 31.62
C LYS A 443 25.67 16.07 32.39
N LYS A 444 24.46 15.58 32.05
CA LYS A 444 23.91 14.36 32.68
C LYS A 444 24.79 13.15 32.43
N LEU A 445 25.19 12.93 31.18
CA LEU A 445 26.02 11.78 30.81
C LEU A 445 27.45 11.90 31.38
N GLN A 446 28.02 13.11 31.43
CA GLN A 446 29.33 13.34 32.03
C GLN A 446 29.33 13.13 33.56
N ARG A 447 28.23 13.45 34.24
CA ARG A 447 28.07 13.09 35.67
C ARG A 447 28.01 11.58 35.86
N ALA A 448 27.41 10.83 34.94
CA ALA A 448 27.42 9.37 34.98
C ALA A 448 28.84 8.82 34.76
N GLN A 449 29.60 9.40 33.82
CA GLN A 449 31.02 9.06 33.63
C GLN A 449 31.85 9.35 34.88
N PHE A 450 31.65 10.51 35.51
CA PHE A 450 32.34 10.85 36.75
C PHE A 450 31.97 9.94 37.93
N LYS A 451 30.73 9.45 37.97
CA LYS A 451 30.32 8.43 38.93
C LYS A 451 31.14 7.14 38.73
N GLU A 452 31.27 6.68 37.49
CA GLU A 452 32.11 5.51 37.14
C GLU A 452 33.57 5.71 37.61
N TRP A 453 34.14 6.87 37.31
CA TRP A 453 35.51 7.21 37.68
C TRP A 453 35.72 7.20 39.19
N ASN A 454 34.79 7.80 39.94
CA ASN A 454 34.92 7.94 41.39
C ASN A 454 34.64 6.62 42.13
N GLU A 455 33.55 5.93 41.79
CA GLU A 455 33.05 4.81 42.58
C GLU A 455 33.61 3.46 42.15
N ARG A 456 33.91 3.28 40.87
CA ARG A 456 34.34 1.98 40.31
C ARG A 456 35.79 1.95 39.91
N MET A 457 36.29 3.03 39.32
CA MET A 457 37.70 3.12 38.91
C MET A 457 38.62 3.71 39.99
N ASN A 458 38.06 4.22 41.09
CA ASN A 458 38.77 4.88 42.19
C ASN A 458 39.78 5.95 41.70
N VAL A 459 39.30 6.83 40.82
CA VAL A 459 40.08 7.93 40.20
C VAL A 459 39.84 9.20 41.00
N SER A 460 40.89 9.77 41.58
CA SER A 460 40.83 11.10 42.21
C SER A 460 41.06 12.22 41.20
N PRO A 461 40.61 13.47 41.45
CA PRO A 461 40.78 14.57 40.50
C PRO A 461 42.23 14.81 40.04
N ARG A 462 43.22 14.57 40.91
CA ARG A 462 44.65 14.70 40.57
C ARG A 462 45.14 13.62 39.60
N ARG A 463 44.45 12.47 39.54
CA ARG A 463 44.83 11.34 38.68
C ARG A 463 44.15 11.36 37.32
N VAL A 464 43.20 12.26 37.06
CA VAL A 464 42.48 12.29 35.78
C VAL A 464 43.43 12.49 34.59
N LEU A 465 44.34 13.47 34.63
CA LEU A 465 45.29 13.69 33.54
C LEU A 465 46.20 12.48 33.27
N PRO A 466 46.92 11.92 34.27
CA PRO A 466 47.81 10.79 34.00
C PRO A 466 47.09 9.44 33.83
N LYS A 467 45.92 9.21 34.45
CA LYS A 467 45.24 7.90 34.40
C LYS A 467 44.17 7.79 33.30
N ILE A 468 43.48 8.89 32.99
CA ILE A 468 42.44 8.89 31.96
C ILE A 468 43.00 9.37 30.63
N PHE A 469 43.73 10.49 30.63
CA PHE A 469 44.19 11.12 29.40
C PHE A 469 45.62 10.77 28.99
N ASP A 470 46.38 10.08 29.86
CA ASP A 470 47.80 9.75 29.66
C ASP A 470 48.67 10.97 29.30
N VAL A 471 48.43 12.09 29.99
CA VAL A 471 49.18 13.35 29.80
C VAL A 471 49.57 13.99 31.14
N THR A 472 50.61 14.82 31.11
CA THR A 472 50.99 15.69 32.24
C THR A 472 50.16 16.98 32.25
N GLU A 473 50.22 17.72 33.35
CA GLU A 473 49.53 19.02 33.48
C GLU A 473 50.00 20.07 32.46
N THR A 474 51.29 20.06 32.10
CA THR A 474 51.87 20.99 31.12
C THR A 474 51.44 20.67 29.69
N SER A 475 51.22 19.39 29.38
CA SER A 475 50.83 18.92 28.04
C SER A 475 49.31 18.83 27.85
N ALA A 476 48.53 19.03 28.92
CA ALA A 476 47.08 18.90 28.87
C ALA A 476 46.42 20.03 28.07
N THR A 477 45.47 19.68 27.22
CA THR A 477 44.64 20.64 26.49
C THR A 477 43.66 21.36 27.44
N GLU A 478 43.13 22.51 27.01
CA GLU A 478 42.14 23.25 27.79
C GLU A 478 40.84 22.47 28.02
N LEU A 479 40.45 21.60 27.07
CA LEU A 479 39.31 20.69 27.25
C LEU A 479 39.59 19.64 28.34
N GLN A 480 40.78 19.05 28.35
CA GLN A 480 41.19 18.09 29.39
C GLN A 480 41.24 18.76 30.77
N LYS A 481 41.84 19.95 30.87
CA LYS A 481 41.84 20.74 32.12
C LYS A 481 40.42 21.12 32.56
N ARG A 482 39.51 21.41 31.62
CA ARG A 482 38.08 21.63 31.92
C ARG A 482 37.42 20.39 32.51
N VAL A 483 37.66 19.21 31.95
CA VAL A 483 37.17 17.93 32.50
C VAL A 483 37.65 17.73 33.94
N VAL A 484 38.94 17.99 34.23
CA VAL A 484 39.48 17.92 35.60
C VAL A 484 38.75 18.86 36.56
N ARG A 485 38.51 20.12 36.15
CA ARG A 485 37.77 21.11 36.96
C ARG A 485 36.33 20.68 37.22
N ASP A 486 35.66 20.16 36.19
CA ASP A 486 34.29 19.67 36.30
C ASP A 486 34.21 18.45 37.22
N PHE A 487 35.16 17.52 37.13
CA PHE A 487 35.22 16.34 37.99
C PHE A 487 35.53 16.72 39.46
N LYS A 488 36.43 17.67 39.68
CA LYS A 488 36.70 18.21 41.03
C LYS A 488 35.45 18.81 41.65
N THR A 489 34.65 19.53 40.86
CA THR A 489 33.35 20.06 41.29
C THR A 489 32.39 18.93 41.64
N TYR A 490 32.27 17.91 40.78
CA TYR A 490 31.43 16.73 41.04
C TYR A 490 31.78 16.04 42.37
N VAL A 491 33.06 15.75 42.62
CA VAL A 491 33.50 15.09 43.87
C VAL A 491 33.20 15.97 45.10
N LYS A 492 33.40 17.29 45.00
CA LYS A 492 33.05 18.22 46.09
C LYS A 492 31.55 18.19 46.38
N ASP A 493 30.72 18.20 45.34
CA ASP A 493 29.26 18.15 45.47
C ASP A 493 28.80 16.84 46.13
N GLN A 494 29.40 15.70 45.76
CA GLN A 494 29.09 14.39 46.36
C GLN A 494 29.47 14.35 47.86
N ASN A 495 30.65 14.83 48.22
CA ASN A 495 31.09 14.87 49.62
C ASN A 495 30.20 15.81 50.47
N ALA A 496 29.80 16.95 49.91
CA ALA A 496 28.88 17.86 50.58
C ALA A 496 27.48 17.25 50.78
N ALA A 497 27.00 16.46 49.82
CA ALA A 497 25.74 15.73 49.94
C ALA A 497 25.82 14.62 51.00
N ALA A 498 26.92 13.86 51.06
CA ALA A 498 27.14 12.84 52.08
C ALA A 498 27.15 13.45 53.49
N ASN A 499 27.85 14.56 53.70
CA ASN A 499 27.90 15.24 55.00
C ASN A 499 26.53 15.76 55.47
N ARG A 500 25.66 16.19 54.53
CA ARG A 500 24.28 16.62 54.85
C ARG A 500 23.35 15.48 55.27
N ILE A 501 23.64 14.24 54.89
CA ILE A 501 22.87 13.06 55.28
C ILE A 501 23.29 12.58 56.68
N VAL A 502 24.55 12.78 57.05
CA VAL A 502 25.12 12.39 58.35
C VAL A 502 24.76 13.38 59.47
N GLU A 503 24.47 14.65 59.16
CA GLU A 503 23.94 15.62 60.12
C GLU A 503 22.40 15.69 60.05
N PRO A 504 21.63 14.99 60.93
CA PRO A 504 20.20 15.23 61.02
C PRO A 504 19.96 16.68 61.43
N ARG A 505 19.06 17.37 60.72
CA ARG A 505 18.60 18.74 61.02
C ARG A 505 18.36 18.86 62.53
N ARG A 506 19.25 19.53 63.25
CA ARG A 506 18.95 20.05 64.59
C ARG A 506 17.88 21.12 64.40
N LEU A 507 16.61 20.71 64.50
CA LEU A 507 15.52 21.64 64.75
C LEU A 507 15.87 22.34 66.07
N ARG A 508 16.29 23.60 65.98
CA ARG A 508 16.34 24.49 67.14
C ARG A 508 14.89 24.76 67.53
N THR A 509 14.42 24.06 68.57
CA THR A 509 13.26 24.45 69.38
C THR A 509 13.53 25.76 70.10
#